data_AF-A0A5E4XS52-F1
#
_entry.id   AF-A0A5E4XS52-F1
#
_cell.length_a   1.000
_cell.length_b   1.000
_cell.length_c   1.000
_cell.angle_alpha   90.00
_cell.angle_beta   90.00
_cell.angle_gamma   90.00
#
_symmetry.space_group_name_H-M   'P 1'
#
loop_
_entity.id
_entity.type
_entity.pdbx_description
1 polymer ?
#
loop_
_entity_poly.entity_id
_entity_poly.type
_entity_poly.pdbx_seq_one_letter_code
_entity_poly.pdbx_strand_id
1 'polypeptide(L)' 'MKIFTQHPASVGENYLQHMGTSLSFALPLLGACLACLVHAVLPFMFEKTGSRIITRLHDRMVTHRDRRAGHQTQAPQTMQ' A
#
# COMPACT_ATOMS: atom_id res chain seq x y z
N MET A 1 -1.69 -5.21 -28.55
CA MET A 1 -2.69 -4.53 -27.70
C MET A 1 -3.73 -5.54 -27.17
N LYS A 2 -3.29 -6.51 -26.35
CA LYS A 2 -4.17 -7.53 -25.72
C LYS A 2 -3.62 -7.95 -24.34
N ILE A 3 -3.02 -7.02 -23.60
CA ILE A 3 -2.61 -7.30 -22.21
C ILE A 3 -3.72 -6.87 -21.23
N PHE A 4 -4.66 -6.04 -21.68
CA PHE A 4 -5.72 -5.45 -20.86
C PHE A 4 -7.11 -6.09 -21.00
N THR A 5 -7.28 -7.13 -21.83
CA THR A 5 -8.63 -7.66 -22.14
C THR A 5 -8.79 -9.18 -22.12
N GLN A 6 -7.75 -9.97 -21.79
CA GLN A 6 -7.86 -11.44 -21.76
C GLN A 6 -7.81 -12.09 -20.37
N HIS A 7 -7.74 -11.30 -19.29
CA HIS A 7 -7.89 -11.80 -17.92
C HIS A 7 -9.21 -11.43 -17.18
N PRO A 8 -10.30 -10.89 -17.78
CA PRO A 8 -11.48 -10.48 -17.02
C PRO A 8 -12.44 -11.63 -16.64
N ALA A 9 -12.01 -12.90 -16.66
CA ALA A 9 -12.91 -14.04 -16.45
C ALA A 9 -12.42 -15.12 -15.45
N SER A 10 -11.43 -14.83 -14.59
CA SER A 10 -10.88 -15.87 -13.68
C SER A 10 -10.98 -15.58 -12.18
N VAL A 11 -11.46 -14.41 -11.75
CA VAL A 11 -11.46 -14.08 -10.31
C VAL A 11 -12.68 -13.24 -9.97
N GLY A 12 -13.71 -13.91 -9.45
CA GLY A 12 -14.90 -13.28 -8.87
C GLY A 12 -14.62 -12.55 -7.55
N GLU A 13 -13.52 -11.79 -7.45
CA GLU A 13 -13.22 -10.88 -6.35
C GLU A 13 -12.62 -9.57 -6.90
N ASN A 14 -12.96 -8.47 -6.23
CA ASN A 14 -12.94 -7.13 -6.78
C ASN A 14 -11.52 -6.63 -7.14
N TYR A 15 -11.16 -6.55 -8.43
CA TYR A 15 -9.98 -5.81 -8.89
C TYR A 15 -9.94 -4.38 -8.31
N LEU A 16 -11.12 -3.77 -8.10
CA LEU A 16 -11.23 -2.47 -7.45
C LEU A 16 -10.85 -2.50 -5.96
N GLN A 17 -10.92 -3.65 -5.28
CA GLN A 17 -10.47 -3.80 -3.89
C GLN A 17 -8.94 -3.87 -3.81
N HIS A 18 -8.28 -4.58 -4.72
CA HIS A 18 -6.81 -4.51 -4.85
C HIS A 18 -6.35 -3.12 -5.28
N MET A 19 -6.99 -2.54 -6.29
CA MET A 19 -6.74 -1.17 -6.72
C MET A 19 -6.95 -0.16 -5.58
N GLY A 20 -8.06 -0.26 -4.84
CA GLY A 20 -8.35 0.62 -3.69
C GLY A 20 -7.33 0.48 -2.56
N THR A 21 -6.87 -0.74 -2.29
CA THR A 21 -5.81 -0.99 -1.31
C THR A 21 -4.52 -0.32 -1.75
N SER A 22 -4.09 -0.51 -3.01
CA SER A 22 -2.88 0.13 -3.54
C SER A 22 -2.99 1.65 -3.56
N LEU A 23 -4.14 2.21 -3.98
CA LEU A 23 -4.39 3.65 -3.98
C LEU A 23 -4.36 4.24 -2.56
N SER A 24 -4.80 3.50 -1.54
CA SER A 24 -4.79 3.97 -0.15
C SER A 24 -3.38 4.25 0.40
N PHE A 25 -2.34 3.61 -0.16
CA PHE A 25 -0.93 3.90 0.13
C PHE A 25 -0.33 4.93 -0.84
N ALA A 26 -0.72 4.88 -2.11
CA ALA A 26 -0.18 5.78 -3.14
C ALA A 26 -0.60 7.25 -2.94
N LEU A 27 -1.86 7.52 -2.60
CA LEU A 27 -2.37 8.89 -2.47
C LEU A 27 -1.68 9.68 -1.34
N PRO A 28 -1.52 9.14 -0.11
CA PRO A 28 -0.78 9.86 0.93
C PRO A 28 0.70 10.02 0.56
N LEU A 29 1.33 9.01 -0.07
CA LEU A 29 2.74 9.11 -0.48
C LEU A 29 2.95 10.23 -1.50
N LEU A 30 2.04 10.38 -2.46
CA LEU A 30 2.04 11.49 -3.41
C LEU A 30 1.87 12.84 -2.68
N GLY A 31 0.97 12.92 -1.71
CA GLY A 31 0.81 14.11 -0.87
C GLY A 31 2.08 14.46 -0.07
N ALA A 32 2.79 13.46 0.47
CA ALA A 32 4.07 13.66 1.13
C ALA A 32 5.13 14.20 0.16
N CYS A 33 5.20 13.65 -1.06
CA CYS A 33 6.10 14.12 -2.10
C CYS A 33 5.83 15.59 -2.45
N LEU A 34 4.56 15.95 -2.70
CA LEU A 34 4.17 17.33 -2.98
C LEU A 34 4.51 18.27 -1.82
N ALA A 35 4.26 17.84 -0.57
CA ALA A 35 4.62 18.61 0.61
C ALA A 35 6.13 18.86 0.71
N CYS A 36 6.95 17.85 0.42
CA CYS A 36 8.41 17.99 0.38
C CYS A 36 8.87 18.91 -0.76
N LEU A 37 8.24 18.86 -1.93
CA LEU A 37 8.54 19.76 -3.05
C LEU A 37 8.22 21.22 -2.69
N VAL A 38 7.07 21.47 -2.09
CA VAL A 38 6.72 22.82 -1.61
C VAL A 38 7.68 23.26 -0.53
N HIS A 39 8.03 22.39 0.42
CA HIS A 39 9.00 22.70 1.47
C HIS A 39 10.39 23.02 0.92
N ALA A 40 10.84 22.32 -0.12
CA ALA A 40 12.11 22.60 -0.78
C ALA A 40 12.17 24.01 -1.39
N VAL A 41 11.01 24.54 -1.83
CA VAL A 41 10.88 25.91 -2.35
C VAL A 41 10.61 26.92 -1.23
N LEU A 42 9.83 26.54 -0.22
CA LEU A 42 9.40 27.35 0.91
C LEU A 42 9.72 26.60 2.22
N PRO A 43 10.93 26.75 2.77
CA PRO A 43 11.43 25.93 3.88
C PRO A 43 10.67 26.10 5.21
N PHE A 44 9.74 27.06 5.29
CA PHE A 44 8.87 27.27 6.44
C PHE A 44 7.49 26.59 6.30
N MET A 45 7.12 26.15 5.10
CA MET A 45 5.86 25.45 4.86
C MET A 45 6.06 23.93 4.93
N PHE A 46 5.09 23.22 5.52
CA PHE A 46 5.04 21.75 5.53
C PHE A 46 6.21 21.01 6.21
N GLU A 47 6.95 21.67 7.11
CA GLU A 47 8.13 21.13 7.80
C GLU A 47 7.93 19.71 8.37
N LYS A 48 6.76 19.43 8.95
CA LYS A 48 6.45 18.11 9.55
C LYS A 48 5.48 17.26 8.73
N THR A 49 4.93 17.79 7.64
CA THR A 49 3.84 17.14 6.91
C THR A 49 4.32 15.92 6.14
N GLY A 50 5.45 16.02 5.44
CA GLY A 50 6.06 14.90 4.72
C GLY A 50 6.41 13.75 5.67
N SER A 51 7.20 14.04 6.72
CA SER A 51 7.61 13.07 7.72
C SER A 51 6.41 12.39 8.41
N ARG A 52 5.39 13.16 8.80
CA ARG A 52 4.19 12.61 9.46
C ARG A 52 3.42 11.63 8.57
N ILE A 53 3.32 11.92 7.28
CA ILE A 53 2.65 11.03 6.33
C ILE A 53 3.45 9.74 6.15
N ILE A 54 4.78 9.84 5.99
CA ILE A 54 5.65 8.66 5.86
C ILE A 54 5.60 7.80 7.12
N THR A 55 5.68 8.39 8.32
CA THR A 55 5.57 7.64 9.59
C THR A 55 4.23 6.90 9.68
N ARG A 56 3.12 7.55 9.29
CA ARG A 56 1.80 6.89 9.26
C ARG A 56 1.73 5.75 8.24
N LEU A 57 2.31 5.91 7.07
CA LEU A 57 2.37 4.84 6.06
C LEU A 57 3.24 3.67 6.53
N HIS A 58 4.37 3.97 7.17
CA HIS A 58 5.26 2.97 7.74
C HIS A 58 4.57 2.19 8.87
N ASP A 59 3.89 2.87 9.78
CA ASP A 59 3.11 2.24 10.85
C ASP A 59 2.02 1.29 10.31
N ARG A 60 1.29 1.72 9.27
CA ARG A 60 0.32 0.87 8.56
C ARG A 60 0.98 -0.35 7.93
N MET A 61 2.17 -0.19 7.34
CA MET A 61 2.90 -1.28 6.70
C MET A 61 3.34 -2.33 7.73
N VAL A 62 3.88 -1.88 8.88
CA VAL A 62 4.32 -2.77 9.96
C VAL A 62 3.13 -3.48 10.62
N THR A 63 2.07 -2.74 10.96
CA THR A 63 0.86 -3.30 11.59
C THR A 63 0.16 -4.32 10.68
N HIS A 64 0.13 -4.08 9.37
CA HIS A 64 -0.47 -5.04 8.41
C HIS A 64 0.45 -6.22 8.09
N ARG A 65 1.77 -6.09 8.29
CA ARG A 65 2.74 -7.18 8.08
C ARG A 65 2.57 -8.28 9.12
N ASP A 66 2.32 -7.93 10.38
CA ASP A 66 2.15 -8.90 11.47
C ASP A 66 0.98 -9.87 11.23
N ARG A 67 -0.11 -9.37 10.64
CA ARG A 67 -1.29 -10.19 10.32
C ARG A 67 -1.03 -11.29 9.27
N ARG A 68 -0.04 -11.13 8.39
CA ARG A 68 0.33 -12.14 7.38
C ARG A 68 1.24 -13.24 7.95
N ALA A 69 2.03 -12.94 8.99
CA ALA A 69 2.91 -13.92 9.62
C ALA A 69 2.14 -15.01 10.38
N GLY A 70 0.93 -14.70 10.89
CA GLY A 70 0.09 -15.66 11.63
C GLY A 70 -0.69 -16.66 10.76
N HIS A 71 -0.64 -16.58 9.43
CA HIS A 71 -1.42 -17.44 8.52
C HIS A 71 -0.58 -18.52 7.81
N GLN A 72 0.69 -18.72 8.19
CA GLN A 72 1.58 -19.72 7.56
C GLN A 72 1.83 -21.01 8.38
N THR A 73 1.04 -21.30 9.43
CA THR A 73 1.33 -22.45 10.33
C THR A 73 0.34 -23.63 10.25
N GLN A 74 -0.41 -23.85 9.16
CA GLN A 74 -1.20 -25.09 9.03
C GLN A 74 -1.11 -25.73 7.65
N ALA A 75 -0.26 -26.76 7.55
CA ALA A 75 -0.49 -27.92 6.71
C ALA A 75 0.05 -29.16 7.46
N PRO A 76 -0.81 -30.04 7.99
CA PRO A 76 -0.38 -31.34 8.50
C PRO A 76 -0.01 -32.21 7.30
N GLN A 77 1.29 -32.43 7.11
CA GLN A 77 1.78 -33.36 6.09
C GLN A 77 1.37 -34.77 6.48
N THR A 78 0.51 -35.33 5.65
CA THR A 78 -0.09 -36.64 5.76
C THR A 78 0.98 -37.74 5.80
N MET A 79 0.88 -38.57 6.82
CA MET A 79 1.54 -39.87 6.95
C MET A 79 1.12 -40.78 5.79
N GLN A 80 2.07 -41.18 4.94
CA GLN A 80 2.08 -42.44 4.19
C GLN A 80 3.52 -42.91 4.01
#